data_AF-A0A972WFD7-F1
#
_entry.id   AF-A0A972WFD7-F1
#
_cell.length_a   1.000
_cell.length_b   1.000
_cell.length_c   1.000
_cell.angle_alpha   90.00
_cell.angle_beta   90.00
_cell.angle_gamma   90.00
#
_symmetry.space_group_name_H-M   'P 1'
#
loop_
_entity.id
_entity.type
_entity.pdbx_description
1 polymer ?
#
loop_
_entity_poly.entity_id
_entity_poly.type
_entity_poly.pdbx_seq_one_letter_code
_entity_poly.pdbx_strand_id
1 'polypeptide(L)'
;MPRMKISRPVTIRDVAVLAGVSPITASRALSKPHLVKLATREKVESAAEELNFISNIAAGSLSNKHSNMVGIIVPTLSNSIFADTIQAITSRLMPEGLQVLIGSNEYSPKREEDIIKTFISHRAEALILTGYTRTERAEELIAKFGIPTIEIWNVRKNSKHICVGMSN
;
A
#
# COMPACT_ATOMS: atom_id res chain seq x y z
N MET A 1 36.33 7.38 -3.22
CA MET A 1 34.93 7.85 -3.18
C MET A 1 34.59 8.20 -1.73
N PRO A 2 34.33 9.46 -1.36
CA PRO A 2 33.94 9.79 0.02
C PRO A 2 32.52 9.30 0.29
N ARG A 3 32.34 8.62 1.43
CA ARG A 3 31.04 8.10 1.89
C ARG A 3 30.18 9.29 2.33
N MET A 4 29.07 9.56 1.62
CA MET A 4 28.11 10.59 2.04
C MET A 4 27.66 10.34 3.49
N LYS A 5 27.80 11.35 4.35
CA LYS A 5 27.16 11.34 5.67
C LYS A 5 25.65 11.39 5.46
N ILE A 6 24.96 10.30 5.79
CA ILE A 6 23.50 10.27 5.86
C ILE A 6 23.10 11.18 7.02
N SER A 7 22.53 12.36 6.74
CA SER A 7 21.95 13.22 7.77
C SER A 7 20.82 12.47 8.45
N ARG A 8 20.68 12.61 9.77
CA ARG A 8 19.58 11.97 10.51
C ARG A 8 18.24 12.34 9.84
N PRO A 9 17.33 11.38 9.61
CA PRO A 9 16.03 11.70 9.04
C PRO A 9 15.28 12.66 9.97
N VAL A 10 14.59 13.64 9.36
CA VAL A 10 13.74 14.58 10.09
C VAL A 10 12.64 13.80 10.80
N THR A 11 12.38 14.14 12.05
CA THR A 11 11.41 13.45 12.90
C THR A 11 10.20 14.34 13.19
N ILE A 12 9.11 13.74 13.66
CA ILE A 12 7.92 14.49 14.11
C ILE A 12 8.23 15.48 15.24
N ARG A 13 9.31 15.25 16.01
CA ARG A 13 9.76 16.18 17.05
C ARG A 13 10.36 17.45 16.44
N ASP A 14 11.10 17.32 15.34
CA ASP A 14 11.68 18.46 14.64
C ASP A 14 10.55 19.36 14.07
N VAL A 15 9.51 18.74 13.50
CA VAL A 15 8.28 19.45 13.05
C VAL A 15 7.56 20.15 14.20
N ALA A 16 7.39 19.46 15.34
CA ALA A 16 6.71 20.02 16.50
C ALA A 16 7.43 21.25 17.07
N VAL A 17 8.77 21.21 17.10
CA VAL A 17 9.61 22.34 17.53
C VAL A 17 9.43 23.53 16.58
N LEU A 18 9.52 23.32 15.26
CA LEU A 18 9.36 24.39 14.28
C LEU A 18 7.96 25.00 14.29
N ALA A 19 6.92 24.17 14.44
CA ALA A 19 5.52 24.62 14.52
C ALA A 19 5.12 25.21 15.89
N GLY A 20 5.98 25.10 16.91
CA GLY A 20 5.70 25.59 18.27
C GLY A 20 4.59 24.82 19.00
N VAL A 21 4.46 23.51 18.75
CA VAL A 21 3.42 22.65 19.35
C VAL A 21 4.02 21.42 20.03
N SER A 22 3.21 20.67 20.78
CA SER A 22 3.65 19.37 21.32
C SER A 22 3.80 18.31 20.22
N PRO A 23 4.69 17.31 20.36
CA PRO A 23 4.78 16.20 19.41
C PRO A 23 3.46 15.45 19.18
N ILE A 24 2.62 15.35 20.21
CA ILE A 24 1.28 14.75 20.12
C ILE A 24 0.36 15.62 19.26
N THR A 25 0.43 16.94 19.41
CA THR A 25 -0.35 17.89 18.60
C THR A 25 0.11 17.85 17.14
N ALA A 26 1.42 17.84 16.88
CA ALA A 26 1.96 17.70 15.52
C ALA A 26 1.53 16.38 14.87
N SER A 27 1.63 15.26 15.60
CA SER A 27 1.18 13.95 15.12
C SER A 27 -0.32 13.93 14.81
N ARG A 28 -1.16 14.52 15.68
CA ARG A 28 -2.61 14.61 15.45
C ARG A 28 -2.95 15.53 14.28
N ALA A 29 -2.26 16.66 14.12
CA ALA A 29 -2.48 17.57 13.00
C ALA A 29 -2.23 16.89 11.65
N LEU A 30 -1.20 16.03 11.57
CA LEU A 30 -0.88 15.29 10.33
C LEU A 30 -1.73 14.03 10.13
N SER A 31 -2.12 13.32 11.20
CA SER A 31 -2.84 12.04 11.09
C SER A 31 -4.36 12.16 11.17
N LYS A 32 -4.87 13.15 11.93
CA LYS A 32 -6.31 13.39 12.19
C LYS A 32 -6.57 14.91 12.18
N PRO A 33 -6.38 15.59 11.04
CA PRO A 33 -6.43 17.05 10.95
C PRO A 33 -7.75 17.66 11.45
N HIS A 34 -8.87 16.94 11.32
CA HIS A 34 -10.19 17.36 11.79
C HIS A 34 -10.31 17.52 13.32
N LEU A 35 -9.38 16.97 14.10
CA LEU A 35 -9.35 17.09 15.56
C LEU A 35 -8.52 18.27 16.06
N VAL A 36 -7.93 19.06 15.16
CA VAL A 36 -7.03 20.18 15.48
C VAL A 36 -7.57 21.47 14.87
N LYS A 37 -7.43 22.58 15.60
CA LYS A 37 -7.83 23.90 15.10
C LYS A 37 -7.08 24.21 13.79
N LEU A 38 -7.78 24.81 12.81
CA LEU A 38 -7.24 25.14 11.49
C LEU A 38 -5.90 25.89 11.57
N ALA A 39 -5.84 26.96 12.37
CA ALA A 39 -4.61 27.75 12.54
C ALA A 39 -3.42 26.96 13.12
N THR A 40 -3.68 25.94 13.93
CA THR A 40 -2.61 25.06 14.45
C THR A 40 -2.20 24.02 13.42
N ARG A 41 -3.16 23.51 12.65
CA ARG A 41 -2.91 22.58 11.54
C ARG A 41 -2.02 23.21 10.47
N GLU A 42 -2.37 24.41 10.00
CA GLU A 42 -1.61 25.13 8.96
C GLU A 42 -0.15 25.36 9.37
N LYS A 43 0.11 25.71 10.65
CA LYS A 43 1.47 25.85 11.18
C LYS A 43 2.25 24.55 11.14
N VAL A 44 1.60 23.43 11.47
CA VAL A 44 2.25 22.11 11.45
C VAL A 44 2.50 21.63 10.02
N GLU A 45 1.55 21.83 9.11
CA GLU A 45 1.69 21.48 7.68
C GLU A 45 2.84 22.28 7.04
N SER A 46 2.87 23.60 7.24
CA SER A 46 3.95 24.45 6.74
C SER A 46 5.32 24.06 7.30
N ALA A 47 5.42 23.77 8.60
CA ALA A 47 6.66 23.30 9.21
C ALA A 47 7.11 21.92 8.68
N ALA A 48 6.15 21.02 8.40
CA ALA A 48 6.45 19.72 7.83
C ALA A 48 6.97 19.85 6.39
N GLU A 49 6.36 20.72 5.57
CA GLU A 49 6.82 21.04 4.22
C GLU A 49 8.21 21.65 4.21
N GLU A 50 8.46 22.66 5.06
CA GLU A 50 9.77 23.33 5.17
C GLU A 50 10.89 22.35 5.52
N LEU A 51 10.61 21.40 6.42
CA LEU A 51 11.59 20.39 6.83
C LEU A 51 11.65 19.18 5.89
N ASN A 52 10.88 19.15 4.80
CA ASN A 52 10.72 17.97 3.95
C ASN A 52 10.38 16.71 4.77
N PHE A 53 9.58 16.88 5.83
CA PHE A 53 9.20 15.79 6.70
C PHE A 53 8.15 14.91 6.02
N ILE A 54 8.54 13.66 5.75
CA ILE A 54 7.61 12.63 5.30
C ILE A 54 7.18 11.83 6.53
N SER A 55 5.88 11.80 6.80
CA SER A 55 5.35 11.01 7.90
C SER A 55 5.65 9.53 7.66
N ASN A 56 6.32 8.88 8.61
CA ASN A 56 6.61 7.46 8.48
C ASN A 56 5.32 6.68 8.77
N ILE A 57 4.64 6.26 7.71
CA ILE A 57 3.43 5.42 7.78
C ILE A 57 3.70 4.15 8.59
N ALA A 58 4.94 3.60 8.56
CA ALA A 58 5.30 2.44 9.37
C ALA A 58 5.36 2.74 10.87
N ALA A 59 5.70 3.96 11.29
CA ALA A 59 5.62 4.37 12.71
C ALA A 59 4.16 4.63 13.13
N GLY A 60 3.32 5.05 12.18
CA GLY A 60 1.87 5.10 12.33
C GLY A 60 1.22 3.71 12.42
N SER A 61 1.82 2.67 11.83
CA SER A 61 1.23 1.32 11.71
C SER A 61 1.01 0.59 13.04
N LEU A 62 1.64 1.03 14.14
CA LEU A 62 1.31 0.53 15.47
C LEU A 62 -0.03 1.09 16.00
N SER A 63 -0.52 2.20 15.44
CA SER A 63 -1.78 2.87 15.85
C SER A 63 -2.82 2.96 14.74
N ASN A 64 -2.42 2.88 13.46
CA ASN A 64 -3.29 2.85 12.30
C ASN A 64 -3.16 1.47 11.64
N LYS A 65 -4.24 0.68 11.68
CA LYS A 65 -4.28 -0.73 11.25
C LYS A 65 -4.13 -0.97 9.74
N HIS A 66 -3.90 0.08 8.95
CA HIS A 66 -4.11 0.12 7.50
C HIS A 66 -2.84 0.65 6.81
N SER A 67 -2.27 -0.12 5.88
CA SER A 67 -1.10 0.28 5.08
C SER A 67 -1.49 1.16 3.89
N ASN A 68 -2.79 1.23 3.60
CA ASN A 68 -3.40 1.76 2.39
C ASN A 68 -2.85 1.11 1.10
N MET A 69 -2.26 -0.08 1.16
CA MET A 69 -1.64 -0.73 0.00
C MET A 69 -2.54 -1.84 -0.56
N VAL A 70 -2.73 -1.87 -1.87
CA VAL A 70 -3.37 -2.97 -2.61
C VAL A 70 -2.35 -3.58 -3.56
N GLY A 71 -2.12 -4.88 -3.46
CA GLY A 71 -1.20 -5.61 -4.32
C GLY A 71 -1.90 -6.13 -5.57
N ILE A 72 -1.37 -5.87 -6.76
CA ILE A 72 -1.82 -6.47 -8.02
C ILE A 72 -0.72 -7.39 -8.54
N ILE A 73 -1.05 -8.66 -8.82
CA ILE A 73 -0.13 -9.61 -9.44
C ILE A 73 -0.62 -9.92 -10.85
N VAL A 74 0.23 -9.64 -11.83
CA VAL A 74 -0.02 -9.93 -13.25
C VAL A 74 1.05 -10.88 -13.80
N PRO A 75 0.78 -11.59 -14.91
CA PRO A 75 1.78 -12.42 -15.56
C PRO A 75 2.92 -11.65 -16.21
N THR A 76 2.61 -10.53 -16.86
CA THR A 76 3.61 -9.71 -17.57
C THR A 76 3.23 -8.24 -17.55
N LEU A 77 4.25 -7.38 -17.46
CA LEU A 77 4.15 -5.93 -17.64
C LEU A 77 4.53 -5.48 -19.07
N SER A 78 5.35 -6.27 -19.75
CA SER A 78 5.73 -6.01 -21.14
C SER A 78 4.59 -6.39 -22.08
N ASN A 79 4.19 -5.47 -22.98
CA ASN A 79 3.08 -5.65 -23.93
C ASN A 79 1.81 -6.17 -23.24
N SER A 80 1.54 -5.62 -22.05
CA SER A 80 0.57 -6.17 -21.13
C SER A 80 -0.86 -5.84 -21.56
N ILE A 81 -1.62 -6.87 -21.94
CA ILE A 81 -3.09 -6.80 -22.07
C ILE A 81 -3.77 -6.39 -20.76
N PHE A 82 -3.03 -6.40 -19.63
CA PHE A 82 -3.51 -6.01 -18.31
C PHE A 82 -3.38 -4.51 -18.04
N ALA A 83 -2.69 -3.74 -18.90
CA ALA A 83 -2.40 -2.32 -18.68
C ALA A 83 -3.67 -1.48 -18.42
N ASP A 84 -4.70 -1.63 -19.27
CA ASP A 84 -5.97 -0.91 -19.10
C ASP A 84 -6.69 -1.32 -17.81
N THR A 85 -6.60 -2.60 -17.42
CA THR A 85 -7.18 -3.09 -16.15
C THR A 85 -6.45 -2.49 -14.95
N ILE A 86 -5.12 -2.49 -14.96
CA ILE A 86 -4.29 -1.88 -13.92
C ILE A 86 -4.60 -0.38 -13.82
N GLN A 87 -4.68 0.32 -14.95
CA GLN A 87 -4.98 1.74 -14.99
C GLN A 87 -6.36 2.03 -14.40
N ALA A 88 -7.38 1.27 -14.80
CA ALA A 88 -8.74 1.43 -14.28
C ALA A 88 -8.82 1.18 -12.77
N ILE A 89 -8.18 0.12 -12.28
CA ILE A 89 -8.10 -0.19 -10.84
C ILE A 89 -7.41 0.96 -10.10
N THR A 90 -6.23 1.38 -10.57
CA THR A 90 -5.44 2.44 -9.92
C THR A 90 -6.22 3.74 -9.86
N SER A 91 -6.86 4.14 -10.96
CA SER A 91 -7.69 5.35 -11.03
C SER A 91 -8.90 5.30 -10.10
N ARG A 92 -9.47 4.12 -9.82
CA ARG A 92 -10.60 3.99 -8.89
C ARG A 92 -10.16 4.02 -7.43
N LEU A 93 -8.99 3.45 -7.12
CA LEU A 93 -8.46 3.32 -5.76
C LEU A 93 -7.78 4.60 -5.28
N MET A 94 -7.18 5.38 -6.19
CA MET A 94 -6.43 6.59 -5.84
C MET A 94 -7.25 7.64 -5.06
N PRO A 95 -8.51 7.97 -5.43
CA PRO A 95 -9.35 8.89 -4.65
C PRO A 95 -9.67 8.41 -3.23
N GLU A 96 -9.60 7.09 -2.98
CA GLU A 96 -9.83 6.49 -1.66
C GLU A 96 -8.54 6.49 -0.81
N GLY A 97 -7.44 7.08 -1.30
CA GLY A 97 -6.15 7.12 -0.61
C GLY A 97 -5.39 5.78 -0.64
N LEU A 98 -5.84 4.83 -1.47
CA LEU A 98 -5.21 3.52 -1.64
C LEU A 98 -4.13 3.57 -2.71
N GLN A 99 -2.97 3.00 -2.39
CA GLN A 99 -1.81 2.89 -3.27
C GLN A 99 -1.71 1.48 -3.85
N VAL A 100 -1.39 1.40 -5.14
CA VAL A 100 -1.26 0.13 -5.85
C VAL A 100 0.21 -0.29 -5.93
N LEU A 101 0.52 -1.51 -5.53
CA LEU A 101 1.81 -2.17 -5.76
C LEU A 101 1.64 -3.27 -6.80
N ILE A 102 2.47 -3.27 -7.84
CA ILE A 102 2.33 -4.23 -8.96
C ILE A 102 3.50 -5.21 -8.95
N GLY A 103 3.19 -6.50 -9.00
CA GLY A 103 4.15 -7.59 -9.15
C GLY A 103 3.91 -8.36 -10.46
N SER A 104 5.00 -8.74 -11.13
CA SER A 104 4.97 -9.57 -12.34
C SER A 104 5.47 -10.98 -12.03
N ASN A 105 4.65 -12.01 -12.26
CA ASN A 105 5.02 -13.40 -11.92
C ASN A 105 5.64 -14.19 -13.10
N GLU A 106 5.64 -13.65 -14.32
CA GLU A 106 6.12 -14.33 -15.54
C GLU A 106 5.51 -15.72 -15.74
N TYR A 107 4.22 -15.88 -15.43
CA TYR A 107 3.48 -17.14 -15.47
C TYR A 107 4.02 -18.23 -14.54
N SER A 108 4.88 -17.88 -13.57
CA SER A 108 5.41 -18.81 -12.59
C SER A 108 4.60 -18.80 -11.29
N PRO A 109 3.91 -19.90 -10.92
CA PRO A 109 3.20 -20.00 -9.65
C PRO A 109 4.12 -19.81 -8.44
N LYS A 110 5.40 -20.18 -8.57
CA LYS A 110 6.37 -20.03 -7.48
C LYS A 110 6.77 -18.57 -7.26
N ARG A 111 7.01 -17.81 -8.35
CA ARG A 111 7.29 -16.37 -8.23
C ARG A 111 6.10 -15.62 -7.67
N GLU A 112 4.91 -16.00 -8.08
CA GLU A 112 3.68 -15.46 -7.53
C GLU A 112 3.56 -15.68 -6.02
N GLU A 113 3.86 -16.89 -5.52
CA GLU A 113 3.91 -17.18 -4.09
C GLU A 113 4.90 -16.24 -3.36
N ASP A 114 6.07 -15.98 -3.93
CA ASP A 114 7.07 -15.10 -3.32
C ASP A 114 6.63 -13.62 -3.33
N ILE A 115 5.95 -13.17 -4.38
CA ILE A 115 5.35 -11.83 -4.44
C ILE A 115 4.24 -11.69 -3.39
N ILE A 116 3.40 -12.71 -3.20
CA ILE A 116 2.37 -12.71 -2.15
C ILE A 116 3.03 -12.55 -0.77
N LYS A 117 4.11 -13.28 -0.48
CA LYS A 117 4.83 -13.14 0.81
C LYS A 117 5.33 -11.72 1.02
N THR A 118 5.84 -11.08 -0.03
CA THR A 118 6.26 -9.68 0.01
C THR A 118 5.09 -8.77 0.34
N PHE A 119 3.96 -8.90 -0.36
CA PHE A 119 2.78 -8.07 -0.11
C PHE A 119 2.18 -8.28 1.29
N ILE A 120 2.15 -9.52 1.79
CA ILE A 120 1.79 -9.83 3.19
C ILE A 120 2.73 -9.10 4.17
N SER A 121 4.04 -9.14 3.91
CA SER A 121 5.04 -8.50 4.78
C SER A 121 4.90 -6.97 4.81
N HIS A 122 4.46 -6.38 3.70
CA HIS A 122 4.10 -4.95 3.60
C HIS A 122 2.68 -4.64 4.08
N ARG A 123 1.95 -5.63 4.62
CA ARG A 123 0.58 -5.50 5.12
C ARG A 123 -0.40 -4.98 4.08
N ALA A 124 -0.29 -5.45 2.83
CA ALA A 124 -1.29 -5.15 1.81
C ALA A 124 -2.70 -5.49 2.32
N GLU A 125 -3.65 -4.57 2.11
CA GLU A 125 -5.03 -4.69 2.56
C GLU A 125 -5.89 -5.56 1.66
N ALA A 126 -5.48 -5.71 0.39
CA ALA A 126 -6.10 -6.61 -0.55
C ALA A 126 -5.09 -7.08 -1.60
N LEU A 127 -5.39 -8.23 -2.20
CA LEU A 127 -4.68 -8.78 -3.34
C LEU A 127 -5.63 -8.87 -4.54
N ILE A 128 -5.15 -8.44 -5.70
CA ILE A 128 -5.79 -8.63 -6.99
C ILE A 128 -4.87 -9.53 -7.81
N LEU A 129 -5.39 -10.69 -8.20
CA LEU A 129 -4.62 -11.79 -8.73
C LEU A 129 -5.15 -12.15 -10.12
N THR A 130 -4.27 -12.32 -11.09
CA THR A 130 -4.67 -12.67 -12.45
C THR A 130 -4.62 -14.18 -12.65
N GLY A 131 -5.73 -14.78 -13.08
CA GLY A 131 -5.80 -16.22 -13.30
C GLY A 131 -5.92 -17.05 -12.01
N TYR A 132 -5.89 -18.37 -12.16
CA TYR A 132 -6.19 -19.33 -11.07
C TYR A 132 -5.09 -20.38 -10.85
N THR A 133 -4.01 -20.35 -11.61
CA THR A 133 -2.91 -21.31 -11.46
C THR A 133 -1.94 -20.82 -10.39
N ARG A 134 -2.07 -21.34 -9.18
CA ARG A 134 -1.27 -20.94 -8.00
C ARG A 134 -0.76 -22.17 -7.26
N THR A 135 0.28 -22.00 -6.44
CA THR A 135 0.71 -23.08 -5.53
C THR A 135 -0.28 -23.23 -4.37
N GLU A 136 -0.41 -24.45 -3.84
CA GLU A 136 -1.20 -24.68 -2.62
C GLU A 136 -0.69 -23.81 -1.45
N ARG A 137 0.62 -23.63 -1.36
CA ARG A 137 1.24 -22.77 -0.35
C ARG A 137 0.82 -21.30 -0.48
N ALA A 138 0.67 -20.78 -1.69
CA ALA A 138 0.17 -19.43 -1.92
C ALA A 138 -1.26 -19.26 -1.37
N GLU A 139 -2.14 -20.23 -1.64
CA GLU A 139 -3.51 -20.25 -1.12
C GLU A 139 -3.55 -20.33 0.41
N GLU A 140 -2.72 -21.20 1.01
CA GLU A 140 -2.59 -21.29 2.47
C GLU A 140 -2.16 -19.96 3.11
N LEU A 141 -1.22 -19.25 2.49
CA LEU A 141 -0.76 -17.96 2.98
C LEU A 141 -1.89 -16.93 2.94
N ILE A 142 -2.60 -16.83 1.81
CA ILE A 142 -3.74 -15.91 1.67
C ILE A 142 -4.79 -16.21 2.74
N ALA A 143 -5.18 -17.48 2.90
CA ALA A 143 -6.18 -17.91 3.87
C ALA A 143 -5.73 -17.66 5.31
N LYS A 144 -4.46 -17.98 5.65
CA LYS A 144 -3.90 -17.82 6.99
C LYS A 144 -3.87 -16.36 7.44
N PHE A 145 -3.52 -15.45 6.54
CA PHE A 145 -3.46 -14.02 6.86
C PHE A 145 -4.78 -13.29 6.63
N GLY A 146 -5.79 -13.98 6.09
CA GLY A 146 -7.14 -13.46 5.90
C GLY A 146 -7.19 -12.25 4.97
N ILE A 147 -6.30 -12.18 3.98
CA ILE A 147 -6.21 -11.02 3.09
C ILE A 147 -7.33 -11.10 2.04
N PRO A 148 -8.21 -10.09 1.95
CA PRO A 148 -9.20 -9.98 0.89
C PRO A 148 -8.56 -10.16 -0.48
N THR A 149 -9.07 -11.11 -1.25
CA THR A 149 -8.47 -11.51 -2.52
C THR A 149 -9.50 -11.50 -3.62
N ILE A 150 -9.15 -10.88 -4.74
CA ILE A 150 -9.96 -10.76 -5.95
C ILE A 150 -9.19 -11.40 -7.09
N GLU A 151 -9.79 -12.38 -7.74
CA GLU A 151 -9.28 -12.99 -8.96
C GLU A 151 -9.86 -12.26 -10.17
N ILE A 152 -9.00 -11.84 -11.09
CA ILE A 152 -9.40 -11.15 -12.33
C ILE A 152 -9.09 -12.01 -13.56
N TRP A 153 -9.77 -11.69 -14.66
CA TRP A 153 -9.61 -12.34 -15.98
C TRP A 153 -10.11 -13.78 -16.10
N ASN A 154 -10.78 -14.31 -15.08
CA ASN A 154 -11.46 -15.60 -15.12
C ASN A 154 -12.70 -15.58 -14.23
N VAL A 155 -13.62 -16.52 -14.46
CA VAL A 155 -14.77 -16.78 -13.58
C VAL A 155 -14.79 -18.26 -13.24
N ARG A 156 -14.86 -18.60 -11.94
CA ARG A 156 -14.94 -19.98 -11.46
C ARG A 156 -16.10 -20.13 -10.47
N LYS A 157 -17.02 -21.06 -10.76
CA LYS A 157 -18.22 -21.32 -9.93
C LYS A 157 -17.91 -21.72 -8.48
N ASN A 158 -16.72 -22.26 -8.21
CA ASN A 158 -16.28 -22.72 -6.89
C ASN A 158 -14.99 -22.03 -6.42
N SER A 159 -14.77 -20.76 -6.76
CA SER A 159 -13.62 -20.03 -6.22
C SER A 159 -13.82 -19.72 -4.74
N LYS A 160 -12.71 -19.71 -3.99
CA LYS A 160 -12.67 -19.23 -2.60
C LYS A 160 -12.64 -17.70 -2.53
N HIS A 161 -12.37 -17.05 -3.66
CA HIS A 161 -12.14 -15.63 -3.80
C HIS A 161 -13.23 -15.00 -4.67
N ILE A 162 -13.36 -13.67 -4.64
CA ILE A 162 -14.24 -12.95 -5.56
C ILE A 162 -13.63 -13.02 -6.95
N CYS A 163 -14.37 -13.51 -7.95
CA CYS A 163 -13.90 -13.55 -9.33
C CYS A 163 -14.57 -12.46 -10.18
N VAL A 164 -13.79 -11.71 -10.95
CA VAL A 164 -14.26 -10.73 -11.94
C VAL A 164 -13.59 -11.00 -13.28
N GLY A 165 -14.35 -11.45 -14.26
CA GLY A 165 -13.79 -11.74 -15.57
C GLY A 165 -14.83 -12.26 -16.54
N MET A 166 -14.34 -12.85 -17.62
CA MET A 166 -15.17 -13.51 -18.61
C MET A 166 -15.12 -15.03 -18.40
N SER A 167 -16.20 -15.72 -18.76
CA SER A 167 -16.16 -17.17 -18.92
C SER A 167 -15.50 -17.44 -20.27
N ASN A 168 -14.22 -17.81 -20.25
CA ASN A 168 -13.57 -18.40 -21.41
C ASN A 168 -13.96 -19.88 -21.56
#